data_AF-A0A4Y8MRB7-F1
#
_entry.id   AF-A0A4Y8MRB7-F1
#
_cell.length_a   1.000
_cell.length_b   1.000
_cell.length_c   1.000
_cell.angle_alpha   90.00
_cell.angle_beta   90.00
_cell.angle_gamma   90.00
#
_symmetry.space_group_name_H-M   'P 1'
#
loop_
_entity.id
_entity.type
_entity.pdbx_description
1 polymer ?
#
loop_
_entity_poly.entity_id
_entity_poly.type
_entity_poly.pdbx_seq_one_letter_code
_entity_poly.pdbx_strand_id
1 'polypeptide(L)'
;MELNIVEQVASTLRRAAEHRRLVPYQQFHTLFDPMDPLSSRYAALEKAVALLAGKSGVDYGALLSLANGLAGKEFYLRFRRNRFDDYLAVMGSQMHEHSLKKKRCLVEAERARVFDDAKLRQGSVERGTARRTAGLHQQAIRAQPESHHKA
;
A
#
# COMPACT_ATOMS: atom_id res chain seq x y z
N MET A 1 -21.55 -4.30 1.63
CA MET A 1 -21.09 -3.01 1.08
C MET A 1 -19.73 -2.60 1.64
N GLU A 2 -19.46 -2.78 2.95
CA GLU A 2 -18.15 -2.43 3.57
C GLU A 2 -16.91 -3.09 2.93
N LEU A 3 -16.98 -4.35 2.50
CA LEU A 3 -15.82 -5.02 1.88
C LEU A 3 -15.40 -4.34 0.57
N ASN A 4 -16.36 -3.84 -0.21
CA ASN A 4 -16.10 -3.17 -1.48
C ASN A 4 -15.35 -1.84 -1.25
N ILE A 5 -15.74 -1.05 -0.25
CA ILE A 5 -15.04 0.22 0.02
C ILE A 5 -13.62 -0.01 0.56
N VAL A 6 -13.42 -1.02 1.41
CA VAL A 6 -12.08 -1.40 1.90
C VAL A 6 -11.16 -1.79 0.74
N GLU A 7 -11.66 -2.59 -0.20
CA GLU A 7 -10.91 -3.00 -1.40
C GLU A 7 -10.62 -1.81 -2.33
N GLN A 8 -11.56 -0.88 -2.50
CA GLN A 8 -11.36 0.34 -3.29
C GLN A 8 -10.29 1.25 -2.68
N VAL A 9 -10.33 1.46 -1.35
CA VAL A 9 -9.30 2.23 -0.63
C VAL A 9 -7.95 1.54 -0.78
N ALA A 10 -7.88 0.22 -0.59
CA ALA A 10 -6.65 -0.55 -0.73
C ALA A 10 -6.09 -0.48 -2.16
N SER A 11 -6.95 -0.59 -3.18
CA SER A 11 -6.57 -0.47 -4.60
C SER A 11 -6.03 0.92 -4.93
N THR A 12 -6.67 1.97 -4.40
CA THR A 12 -6.24 3.37 -4.57
C THR A 12 -4.86 3.60 -3.98
N LEU A 13 -4.63 3.16 -2.74
CA LEU A 13 -3.34 3.30 -2.07
C LEU A 13 -2.24 2.47 -2.76
N ARG A 14 -2.57 1.26 -3.21
CA ARG A 14 -1.63 0.41 -3.95
C ARG A 14 -1.17 1.07 -5.25
N ARG A 15 -2.10 1.53 -6.08
CA ARG A 15 -1.77 2.24 -7.33
C ARG A 15 -0.93 3.49 -7.08
N ALA A 16 -1.25 4.23 -6.02
CA ALA A 16 -0.45 5.38 -5.62
C ALA A 16 0.99 4.97 -5.25
N ALA A 17 1.16 3.89 -4.51
CA ALA A 17 2.49 3.37 -4.15
C ALA A 17 3.29 2.93 -5.39
N GLU A 18 2.65 2.18 -6.29
CA GLU A 18 3.23 1.67 -7.53
C GLU A 18 3.71 2.80 -8.45
N HIS A 19 2.97 3.91 -8.51
CA HIS A 19 3.32 5.08 -9.31
C HIS A 19 4.12 6.15 -8.55
N ARG A 20 4.51 5.89 -7.29
CA ARG A 20 5.21 6.86 -6.41
C ARG A 20 4.47 8.19 -6.26
N ARG A 21 3.14 8.13 -6.11
CA ARG A 21 2.25 9.30 -5.96
C ARG A 21 1.66 9.36 -4.56
N LEU A 22 1.26 10.57 -4.17
CA LEU A 22 0.47 10.81 -2.95
C LEU A 22 -1.02 10.89 -3.30
N VAL A 23 -1.86 10.55 -2.33
CA VAL A 23 -3.31 10.64 -2.44
C VAL A 23 -3.80 11.80 -1.59
N PRO A 24 -4.41 12.85 -2.17
CA PRO A 24 -5.01 13.93 -1.39
C PRO A 24 -6.09 13.40 -0.44
N TYR A 25 -6.13 13.93 0.77
CA TYR A 25 -7.13 13.54 1.78
C TYR A 25 -8.57 13.73 1.29
N GLN A 26 -8.81 14.77 0.48
CA GLN A 26 -10.12 15.00 -0.15
C GLN A 26 -10.51 13.85 -1.08
N GLN A 27 -9.58 13.33 -1.89
CA GLN A 27 -9.85 12.20 -2.79
C GLN A 27 -10.20 10.94 -2.00
N PHE A 28 -9.56 10.71 -0.85
CA PHE A 28 -9.96 9.62 0.04
C PHE A 28 -11.41 9.79 0.53
N HIS A 29 -11.81 10.99 0.96
CA HIS A 29 -13.16 11.23 1.44
C HIS A 29 -14.24 11.09 0.36
N THR A 30 -13.90 11.33 -0.91
CA THR A 30 -14.83 11.17 -2.04
C THR A 30 -15.19 9.72 -2.35
N LEU A 31 -14.48 8.75 -1.78
CA LEU A 31 -14.81 7.33 -1.92
C LEU A 31 -16.03 6.91 -1.06
N PHE A 32 -16.42 7.75 -0.10
CA PHE A 32 -17.47 7.47 0.87
C PHE A 32 -18.71 8.31 0.61
N ASP A 33 -19.86 7.87 1.11
CA ASP A 33 -21.07 8.67 1.08
C ASP A 33 -20.86 9.94 1.96
N PRO A 34 -21.35 11.13 1.55
CA PRO A 34 -21.28 12.32 2.37
C PRO A 34 -21.84 12.14 3.79
N MET A 35 -22.84 11.27 3.98
CA MET A 35 -23.47 10.97 5.26
C MET A 35 -22.67 9.96 6.10
N ASP A 36 -21.66 9.30 5.54
CA ASP A 36 -20.85 8.36 6.29
C ASP A 36 -20.07 9.07 7.40
N PRO A 37 -20.20 8.63 8.67
CA PRO A 37 -19.44 9.19 9.77
C PRO A 37 -17.93 9.06 9.55
N LEU A 38 -17.18 10.05 10.02
CA LEU A 38 -15.72 10.08 9.89
C LEU A 38 -15.04 8.85 10.52
N SER A 39 -15.61 8.33 11.61
CA SER A 39 -15.17 7.09 12.26
C SER A 39 -15.24 5.88 11.33
N SER A 40 -16.34 5.72 10.59
CA SER A 40 -16.52 4.63 9.62
C SER A 40 -15.52 4.71 8.47
N ARG A 41 -15.25 5.93 7.98
CA ARG A 41 -14.24 6.14 6.92
C ARG A 41 -12.85 5.72 7.38
N TYR A 42 -12.46 6.11 8.59
CA TYR A 42 -11.16 5.73 9.14
C TYR A 42 -11.07 4.25 9.53
N ALA A 43 -12.17 3.62 9.96
CA ALA A 43 -12.22 2.18 10.16
C ALA A 43 -11.98 1.43 8.83
N ALA A 44 -12.57 1.90 7.73
CA ALA A 44 -12.31 1.33 6.40
C ALA A 44 -10.86 1.53 5.96
N LEU A 45 -10.27 2.71 6.22
CA LEU A 45 -8.84 2.96 5.98
C LEU A 45 -7.95 2.01 6.76
N GLU A 46 -8.23 1.80 8.04
CA GLU A 46 -7.43 0.91 8.89
C GLU A 46 -7.49 -0.55 8.39
N LYS A 47 -8.69 -1.04 8.04
CA LYS A 47 -8.87 -2.35 7.41
C LYS A 47 -8.09 -2.45 6.08
N ALA A 48 -8.14 -1.42 5.24
CA ALA A 48 -7.45 -1.39 3.95
C ALA A 48 -5.92 -1.38 4.11
N VAL A 49 -5.40 -0.61 5.07
CA VAL A 49 -3.97 -0.59 5.40
C VAL A 49 -3.53 -1.95 5.92
N ALA A 50 -4.29 -2.58 6.83
CA ALA A 50 -3.98 -3.91 7.33
C ALA A 50 -3.94 -4.96 6.21
N LEU A 51 -4.89 -4.89 5.28
CA LEU A 51 -4.95 -5.75 4.09
C LEU A 51 -3.69 -5.59 3.21
N LEU A 52 -3.22 -4.36 2.99
CA LEU A 52 -2.03 -4.10 2.19
C LEU A 52 -0.74 -4.47 2.92
N ALA A 53 -0.63 -4.09 4.19
CA ALA A 53 0.55 -4.32 5.00
C ALA A 53 0.94 -5.81 5.00
N GLY A 54 -0.02 -6.73 5.17
CA GLY A 54 0.25 -8.16 5.19
C GLY A 54 1.41 -8.48 6.15
N LYS A 55 2.44 -9.18 5.66
CA LYS A 55 3.66 -9.50 6.44
C LYS A 55 4.69 -8.36 6.48
N SER A 56 4.58 -7.34 5.63
CA SER A 56 5.56 -6.25 5.56
C SER A 56 5.45 -5.27 6.73
N GLY A 57 4.27 -5.18 7.37
CA GLY A 57 4.01 -4.24 8.46
C GLY A 57 4.03 -2.76 8.05
N VAL A 58 4.06 -2.47 6.74
CA VAL A 58 4.18 -1.10 6.22
C VAL A 58 2.82 -0.39 6.22
N ASP A 59 2.75 0.86 6.72
CA ASP A 59 1.52 1.66 6.75
C ASP A 59 1.33 2.43 5.42
N TYR A 60 0.59 1.81 4.49
CA TYR A 60 0.18 2.45 3.22
C TYR A 60 -0.65 3.73 3.40
N GLY A 61 -1.22 3.95 4.57
CA GLY A 61 -1.91 5.19 4.91
C GLY A 61 -0.98 6.40 4.98
N ALA A 62 0.35 6.21 5.00
CA ALA A 62 1.34 7.28 4.86
C ALA A 62 1.23 8.03 3.52
N LEU A 63 0.65 7.42 2.48
CA LEU A 63 0.45 8.05 1.17
C LEU A 63 -0.65 9.12 1.18
N LEU A 64 -1.55 9.09 2.17
CA LEU A 64 -2.54 10.16 2.33
C LEU A 64 -1.84 11.47 2.68
N SER A 65 -2.23 12.55 2.01
CA SER A 65 -1.63 13.86 2.18
C SER A 65 -2.67 14.94 2.40
N LEU A 66 -2.44 15.77 3.40
CA LEU A 66 -3.07 17.07 3.54
C LEU A 66 -2.46 18.05 2.52
N ALA A 67 -3.08 19.24 2.39
CA ALA A 67 -2.60 20.29 1.47
C ALA A 67 -1.17 20.77 1.77
N ASN A 68 -0.71 20.61 3.02
CA ASN A 68 0.65 20.95 3.45
C ASN A 68 1.68 19.83 3.20
N GLY A 69 1.31 18.75 2.51
CA GLY A 69 2.18 17.62 2.18
C GLY A 69 2.34 16.57 3.30
N LEU A 70 1.86 16.85 4.52
CA LEU A 70 1.93 15.93 5.66
C LEU A 70 0.80 14.90 5.62
N ALA A 71 1.03 13.76 6.29
CA ALA A 71 -0.06 12.83 6.58
C ALA A 71 -1.06 13.41 7.58
N GLY A 72 -2.28 12.87 7.58
CA GLY A 72 -3.31 13.21 8.56
C GLY A 72 -3.01 12.69 9.96
N LYS A 73 -3.73 13.20 10.97
CA LYS A 73 -3.56 12.82 12.39
C LYS A 73 -3.59 11.31 12.60
N GLU A 74 -4.49 10.63 11.89
CA GLU A 74 -4.70 9.19 11.99
C GLU A 74 -3.45 8.36 11.66
N PHE A 75 -2.61 8.85 10.74
CA PHE A 75 -1.34 8.18 10.45
C PHE A 75 -0.44 8.15 11.68
N TYR A 76 -0.25 9.28 12.36
CA TYR A 76 0.64 9.34 13.52
C TYR A 76 0.10 8.51 14.70
N LEU A 77 -1.23 8.46 14.87
CA LEU A 77 -1.85 7.61 15.89
C LEU A 77 -1.59 6.12 15.62
N ARG A 78 -1.83 5.66 14.38
CA ARG A 78 -1.57 4.26 13.99
C ARG A 78 -0.09 3.93 14.02
N PHE A 79 0.76 4.80 13.51
CA PHE A 79 2.21 4.61 13.49
C PHE A 79 2.75 4.49 14.92
N ARG A 80 2.31 5.37 15.84
CA ARG A 80 2.69 5.28 17.25
C ARG A 80 2.24 3.96 17.88
N ARG A 81 1.03 3.48 17.56
CA ARG A 81 0.49 2.22 18.10
C ARG A 81 1.25 1.00 17.60
N ASN A 82 1.61 0.98 16.32
CA ASN A 82 2.17 -0.20 15.66
C ASN A 82 3.72 -0.21 15.66
N ARG A 83 4.36 0.96 15.77
CA ARG A 83 5.81 1.15 15.65
C ARG A 83 6.31 2.17 16.68
N PHE A 84 6.01 1.89 17.95
CA PHE A 84 6.27 2.82 19.04
C PHE A 84 7.76 3.18 19.17
N ASP A 85 8.67 2.22 18.99
CA ASP A 85 10.11 2.45 19.09
C ASP A 85 10.61 3.39 17.98
N ASP A 86 10.22 3.16 16.73
CA ASP A 86 10.53 4.05 15.60
C ASP A 86 9.94 5.45 15.81
N TYR A 87 8.72 5.51 16.36
CA TYR A 87 8.07 6.77 16.69
C TYR A 87 8.88 7.54 17.74
N LEU A 88 9.29 6.89 18.81
CA LEU A 88 10.11 7.49 19.88
C LEU A 88 11.48 7.94 19.36
N ALA A 89 12.12 7.16 18.48
CA ALA A 89 13.42 7.51 17.92
C ALA A 89 13.40 8.84 17.16
N VAL A 90 12.32 9.12 16.43
CA VAL A 90 12.18 10.37 15.64
C VAL A 90 11.59 11.50 16.47
N MET A 91 10.59 11.21 17.30
CA MET A 91 9.81 12.22 17.98
C MET A 91 10.44 12.66 19.30
N GLY A 92 11.18 11.76 19.95
CA GLY A 92 11.73 11.93 21.30
C GLY A 92 10.68 11.72 22.39
N SER A 93 11.13 11.66 23.65
CA SER A 93 10.27 11.51 24.83
C SER A 93 9.46 12.77 25.18
N GLN A 94 9.90 13.94 24.68
CA GLN A 94 9.25 15.22 24.91
C GLN A 94 8.17 15.47 23.85
N MET A 95 6.94 15.05 24.17
CA MET A 95 5.79 15.03 23.25
C MET A 95 5.25 16.42 22.83
N HIS A 96 5.70 17.48 23.49
CA HIS A 96 5.13 18.83 23.39
C HIS A 96 5.72 19.62 22.20
N GLU A 97 6.85 19.18 21.66
CA GLU A 97 7.59 19.84 20.58
C GLU A 97 7.72 18.95 19.34
N HIS A 98 6.60 18.42 18.87
CA HIS A 98 6.56 17.72 17.60
C HIS A 98 6.67 18.71 16.43
N SER A 99 7.89 19.20 16.21
CA SER A 99 8.28 20.03 15.08
C SER A 99 7.74 19.44 13.77
N LEU A 100 7.24 20.30 12.89
CA LEU A 100 6.81 19.93 11.54
C LEU A 100 7.90 19.15 10.79
N LYS A 101 9.18 19.44 11.06
CA LYS A 101 10.33 18.73 10.50
C LYS A 101 10.35 17.25 10.92
N LYS A 102 10.11 16.96 12.20
CA LYS A 102 10.07 15.58 12.72
C LYS A 102 8.90 14.79 12.15
N LYS A 103 7.72 15.42 12.10
CA LYS A 103 6.52 14.83 11.48
C LYS A 103 6.77 14.51 10.00
N ARG A 104 7.37 15.43 9.26
CA ARG A 104 7.74 15.23 7.85
C ARG A 104 8.72 14.07 7.69
N CYS A 105 9.78 14.03 8.49
CA CYS A 105 10.78 12.96 8.48
C CYS A 105 10.13 11.57 8.67
N LEU A 106 9.25 11.44 9.66
CA LEU A 106 8.56 10.18 9.95
C LEU A 106 7.65 9.75 8.78
N VAL A 107 6.88 10.68 8.23
CA VAL A 107 6.00 10.40 7.08
C VAL A 107 6.81 10.03 5.84
N GLU A 108 7.90 10.74 5.54
CA GLU A 108 8.75 10.47 4.38
C GLU A 108 9.45 9.12 4.48
N ALA A 109 9.94 8.76 5.67
CA ALA A 109 10.55 7.46 5.91
C ALA A 109 9.56 6.31 5.68
N GLU A 110 8.31 6.45 6.14
CA GLU A 110 7.30 5.42 5.92
C GLU A 110 6.83 5.38 4.46
N ARG A 111 6.71 6.54 3.78
CA ARG A 111 6.41 6.60 2.35
C ARG A 111 7.49 5.89 1.51
N ALA A 112 8.77 6.07 1.85
CA ALA A 112 9.85 5.36 1.18
C ALA A 112 9.68 3.83 1.30
N ARG A 113 9.39 3.34 2.51
CA ARG A 113 9.09 1.91 2.75
C ARG A 113 7.89 1.41 1.96
N VAL A 114 6.83 2.22 1.84
CA VAL A 114 5.65 1.90 1.02
C VAL A 114 6.04 1.73 -0.46
N PHE A 115 6.83 2.65 -1.00
CA PHE A 115 7.26 2.57 -2.40
C PHE A 115 8.16 1.37 -2.67
N ASP A 116 9.04 1.05 -1.73
CA ASP A 116 9.92 -0.12 -1.85
C ASP A 116 9.13 -1.43 -1.75
N ASP A 117 8.19 -1.54 -0.81
CA ASP A 117 7.28 -2.70 -0.69
C ASP A 117 6.44 -2.89 -1.96
N ALA A 118 5.89 -1.81 -2.54
CA ALA A 118 5.14 -1.87 -3.79
C ALA A 118 6.01 -2.37 -4.95
N LYS A 119 7.25 -1.89 -5.07
CA LYS A 119 8.20 -2.33 -6.09
C LYS A 119 8.54 -3.81 -5.95
N LEU A 120 8.78 -4.28 -4.72
CA LEU A 120 9.06 -5.69 -4.44
C LEU A 120 7.88 -6.60 -4.81
N ARG A 121 6.64 -6.14 -4.58
CA ARG A 121 5.43 -6.86 -4.96
C ARG A 121 5.26 -6.94 -6.47
N GLN A 122 5.49 -5.86 -7.21
CA GLN A 122 5.44 -5.86 -8.67
C GLN A 122 6.44 -6.85 -9.27
N GLY A 123 7.71 -6.79 -8.84
CA GLY A 123 8.75 -7.70 -9.34
C GLY A 123 8.49 -9.17 -8.99
N SER A 124 7.73 -9.46 -7.94
CA SER A 124 7.34 -10.83 -7.57
C SER A 124 6.21 -11.36 -8.46
N VAL A 125 5.28 -10.50 -8.87
CA VAL A 125 4.19 -10.84 -9.80
C VAL A 125 4.73 -11.08 -11.21
N GLU A 126 5.64 -10.24 -11.69
CA GLU A 126 6.26 -10.40 -13.02
C GLU A 126 7.04 -11.72 -13.13
N ARG A 127 7.84 -12.05 -12.10
CA ARG A 127 8.59 -13.32 -12.04
C ARG A 127 7.66 -14.54 -11.96
N GLY A 128 6.53 -14.44 -11.25
CA GLY A 128 5.52 -15.50 -11.20
C GLY A 128 4.81 -15.71 -12.54
N THR A 129 4.54 -14.62 -13.28
CA THR A 129 3.86 -14.66 -14.58
C THR A 129 4.78 -15.21 -15.66
N ALA A 130 6.04 -14.75 -15.72
CA ALA A 130 7.06 -15.27 -16.63
C ALA A 130 7.32 -16.79 -16.44
N ARG A 131 7.24 -17.27 -15.19
CA ARG A 131 7.41 -18.70 -14.90
C ARG A 131 6.23 -19.56 -15.37
N ARG A 132 5.00 -19.02 -15.32
CA ARG A 132 3.79 -19.70 -15.83
C ARG A 132 3.77 -19.76 -17.36
N THR A 133 4.12 -18.66 -18.03
CA THR A 133 4.16 -18.62 -19.50
C THR A 133 5.26 -19.54 -20.05
N ALA A 134 6.43 -19.60 -19.41
CA ALA A 134 7.50 -20.53 -19.78
C ALA A 134 7.09 -22.02 -19.58
N GLY A 135 6.33 -22.34 -18.52
CA GLY A 135 5.83 -23.70 -18.28
C GLY A 135 4.79 -24.16 -19.32
N LEU A 136 3.94 -23.26 -19.78
CA LEU A 136 2.94 -23.54 -20.83
C LEU A 136 3.60 -23.77 -22.20
N HIS A 137 4.68 -23.05 -22.52
CA HIS A 137 5.39 -23.23 -23.79
C HIS A 137 6.16 -24.57 -23.87
N GLN A 138 6.71 -25.07 -22.76
CA GLN A 138 7.36 -26.39 -22.73
C GLN A 138 6.38 -27.56 -22.87
N GLN A 139 5.13 -27.42 -22.41
CA GLN A 139 4.10 -28.47 -22.61
C GLN A 139 3.62 -28.54 -24.06
N ALA A 140 3.58 -27.41 -24.78
CA ALA A 140 3.18 -27.36 -26.18
C ALA A 140 4.21 -28.02 -27.12
N ILE A 141 5.51 -27.91 -26.83
CA ILE A 141 6.58 -28.50 -27.67
C ILE A 141 6.61 -30.04 -27.56
N ARG A 142 6.16 -30.62 -26.44
CA ARG A 142 6.18 -32.07 -26.23
C ARG A 142 5.02 -32.82 -26.89
N ALA A 143 4.06 -32.11 -27.50
CA ALA A 143 2.81 -32.65 -28.03
C ALA A 143 2.74 -32.69 -29.57
N GLN A 144 3.86 -32.60 -30.30
CA GLN A 144 3.87 -32.86 -31.74
C GLN A 144 4.13 -34.35 -31.99
N PRO A 145 3.15 -35.14 -32.46
CA PRO A 145 3.39 -36.51 -32.88
C PRO A 145 4.09 -36.49 -34.24
N GLU A 146 5.18 -37.26 -34.35
CA GLU A 146 5.89 -37.51 -35.60
C GLU A 146 4.92 -38.08 -36.64
N SER A 147 4.58 -37.26 -37.63
CA SER A 147 3.85 -37.68 -38.80
C SER A 147 4.72 -38.64 -39.62
N HIS A 148 4.50 -39.94 -39.44
CA HIS A 148 5.05 -40.99 -40.29
C HIS A 148 4.59 -40.78 -41.73
N HIS A 149 5.50 -40.26 -42.55
CA HIS A 149 5.46 -40.41 -43.99
C HIS A 149 5.81 -41.86 -44.35
N LYS A 150 4.91 -42.55 -45.03
CA LYS A 150 5.26 -43.69 -45.87
C LYS A 150 4.51 -43.59 -47.20
N ALA A 151 5.25 -43.96 -48.23
CA ALA A 151 5.01 -43.82 -49.67
C ALA A 151 3.64 -44.30 -50.18
#